data_AF-A0A7V1HDX2-F1
#
_entry.id   AF-A0A7V1HDX2-F1
#
_cell.length_a   1.000
_cell.length_b   1.000
_cell.length_c   1.000
_cell.angle_alpha   90.00
_cell.angle_beta   90.00
_cell.angle_gamma   90.00
#
_symmetry.space_group_name_H-M   'P 1'
#
loop_
_entity.id
_entity.type
_entity.pdbx_description
1 polymer ?
#
loop_
_entity_poly.entity_id
_entity_poly.type
_entity_poly.pdbx_seq_one_letter_code
_entity_poly.pdbx_strand_id
1 'polypeptide(L)'
;MKRLLLLVTLISIVSINWRAQETTIEGNLKQTVNFYGKLITYQGKEYKVDNISINGKYKQIAMYDKPRQHPKPTLNPTTNQKEIVLKVNPKNNFITSKIDLSEIGEMHVPKPNITWVYQKEGNRRRLEYIEVTIISKNKKKTKNSYLLERKTKVRCDEVNVAGPVEKIVPLSAINKLIIEGYSLRDNIDAKSQNNNTRMKKQKNNEE
;
A
#
# COMPACT_ATOMS: atom_id res chain seq x y z
N MET A 1 38.11 29.18 -51.15
CA MET A 1 37.00 28.21 -51.22
C MET A 1 37.44 26.86 -50.64
N LYS A 2 37.05 26.55 -49.39
CA LYS A 2 37.14 25.19 -48.81
C LYS A 2 35.88 24.96 -47.96
N ARG A 3 35.10 23.95 -48.34
CA ARG A 3 33.92 23.42 -47.62
C ARG A 3 34.41 22.34 -46.65
N LEU A 4 34.00 22.35 -45.39
CA LEU A 4 34.01 21.18 -44.49
C LEU A 4 33.48 21.59 -43.11
N LEU A 5 32.67 20.88 -42.35
CA LEU A 5 31.67 19.83 -42.53
C LEU A 5 30.95 19.84 -41.17
N LEU A 6 29.69 20.25 -41.16
CA LEU A 6 28.92 20.54 -39.94
C LEU A 6 28.38 19.22 -39.39
N LEU A 7 29.08 18.65 -38.40
CA LEU A 7 28.75 17.37 -37.78
C LEU A 7 27.70 17.61 -36.68
N VAL A 8 26.43 17.61 -37.06
CA VAL A 8 25.29 17.67 -36.14
C VAL A 8 25.15 16.30 -35.48
N THR A 9 25.78 16.11 -34.32
CA THR A 9 25.51 14.96 -33.46
C THR A 9 24.14 15.11 -32.82
N LEU A 10 23.18 14.40 -33.41
CA LEU A 10 21.82 14.20 -32.92
C LEU A 10 21.85 13.34 -31.65
N ILE A 11 21.90 13.98 -30.48
CA ILE A 11 21.79 13.29 -29.19
C ILE A 11 20.31 12.96 -28.97
N SER A 12 19.93 11.74 -29.35
CA SER A 12 18.62 11.16 -29.04
C SER A 12 18.53 10.92 -27.52
N ILE A 13 17.89 11.85 -26.82
CA ILE A 13 17.51 11.69 -25.41
C ILE A 13 16.40 10.64 -25.36
N VAL A 14 16.79 9.38 -25.18
CA VAL A 14 15.87 8.28 -24.88
C VAL A 14 15.31 8.53 -23.48
N SER A 15 14.16 9.19 -23.45
CA SER A 15 13.37 9.38 -22.23
C SER A 15 12.74 8.03 -21.87
N ILE A 16 13.49 7.18 -21.17
CA ILE A 16 12.97 5.95 -20.57
C ILE A 16 11.96 6.38 -19.50
N ASN A 17 10.69 6.43 -19.90
CA ASN A 17 9.56 6.65 -19.01
C ASN A 17 9.43 5.45 -18.06
N TRP A 18 10.15 5.53 -16.93
CA TRP A 18 9.98 4.63 -15.80
C TRP A 18 8.67 4.96 -15.07
N ARG A 19 7.53 4.78 -15.76
CA ARG A 19 6.21 4.82 -15.13
C ARG A 19 6.08 3.56 -14.27
N ALA A 20 6.39 3.68 -12.98
CA ALA A 20 5.99 2.70 -11.99
C ALA A 20 4.47 2.49 -12.11
N GLN A 21 4.08 1.33 -12.62
CA GLN A 21 2.70 0.96 -12.91
C GLN A 21 1.93 0.89 -11.59
N GLU A 22 1.06 1.85 -11.33
CA GLU A 22 0.19 1.82 -10.15
C GLU A 22 -0.87 0.74 -10.36
N THR A 23 -0.75 -0.38 -9.66
CA THR A 23 -1.72 -1.46 -9.72
C THR A 23 -2.82 -1.25 -8.69
N THR A 24 -3.90 -0.59 -9.08
CA THR A 24 -5.15 -0.48 -8.32
C THR A 24 -6.07 -1.66 -8.64
N ILE A 25 -6.78 -2.17 -7.63
CA ILE A 25 -7.74 -3.27 -7.77
C ILE A 25 -9.12 -2.66 -8.03
N GLU A 26 -9.67 -2.86 -9.22
CA GLU A 26 -11.09 -2.65 -9.52
C GLU A 26 -11.78 -4.02 -9.65
N GLY A 27 -12.86 -4.23 -8.89
CA GLY A 27 -13.72 -5.43 -8.98
C GLY A 27 -13.30 -6.65 -8.13
N ASN A 28 -13.97 -7.78 -8.38
CA ASN A 28 -13.77 -9.10 -7.71
C ASN A 28 -12.52 -9.86 -8.19
N LEU A 29 -11.66 -9.24 -8.98
CA LEU A 29 -10.45 -9.86 -9.51
C LEU A 29 -9.41 -9.98 -8.39
N LYS A 30 -9.07 -11.23 -8.04
CA LYS A 30 -8.03 -11.56 -7.09
C LYS A 30 -6.66 -11.17 -7.65
N GLN A 31 -5.83 -10.55 -6.81
CA GLN A 31 -4.50 -10.05 -7.20
C GLN A 31 -3.58 -11.18 -7.66
N THR A 32 -2.72 -10.90 -8.65
CA THR A 32 -1.68 -11.83 -9.13
C THR A 32 -0.64 -12.14 -8.06
N VAL A 33 -0.37 -11.20 -7.15
CA VAL A 33 0.53 -11.38 -6.01
C VAL A 33 -0.31 -11.45 -4.75
N ASN A 34 -0.15 -12.53 -3.98
CA ASN A 34 -0.83 -12.72 -2.70
C ASN A 34 0.17 -12.55 -1.55
N PHE A 35 0.07 -11.44 -0.82
CA PHE A 35 0.82 -11.22 0.41
C PHE A 35 0.13 -11.88 1.60
N TYR A 36 0.89 -12.59 2.43
CA TYR A 36 0.38 -13.31 3.59
C TYR A 36 1.21 -13.04 4.86
N GLY A 37 0.58 -13.27 6.01
CA GLY A 37 1.22 -13.15 7.31
C GLY A 37 0.20 -13.04 8.44
N LYS A 38 0.38 -12.06 9.32
CA LYS A 38 -0.42 -11.91 10.54
C LYS A 38 -0.87 -10.48 10.77
N LEU A 39 -2.11 -10.33 11.22
CA LEU A 39 -2.68 -9.06 11.65
C LEU A 39 -3.00 -9.13 13.15
N ILE A 40 -2.45 -8.19 13.92
CA ILE A 40 -2.66 -8.07 15.37
C ILE A 40 -3.33 -6.74 15.65
N THR A 41 -4.48 -6.75 16.32
CA THR A 41 -5.20 -5.53 16.71
C THR A 41 -4.76 -5.01 18.08
N TYR A 42 -5.11 -3.78 18.42
CA TYR A 42 -4.87 -3.26 19.78
C TYR A 42 -5.63 -3.98 20.88
N GLN A 43 -6.68 -4.74 20.53
CA GLN A 43 -7.40 -5.61 21.47
C GLN A 43 -6.64 -6.93 21.74
N GLY A 44 -5.46 -7.12 21.14
CA GLY A 44 -4.66 -8.34 21.28
C GLY A 44 -5.13 -9.50 20.41
N LYS A 45 -6.13 -9.31 19.56
CA LYS A 45 -6.63 -10.35 18.66
C LYS A 45 -5.67 -10.52 17.48
N GLU A 46 -5.21 -11.74 17.27
CA GLU A 46 -4.35 -12.15 16.16
C GLU A 46 -5.16 -12.88 15.09
N TYR A 47 -4.90 -12.54 13.84
CA TYR A 47 -5.48 -13.16 12.66
C TYR A 47 -4.36 -13.63 11.74
N LYS A 48 -4.39 -14.89 11.33
CA LYS A 48 -3.61 -15.34 10.17
C LYS A 48 -4.31 -14.85 8.92
N VAL A 49 -3.59 -14.13 8.07
CA VAL A 49 -4.21 -13.42 6.94
C VAL A 49 -3.49 -13.66 5.63
N ASP A 50 -4.24 -13.65 4.54
CA ASP A 50 -3.76 -13.60 3.17
C ASP A 50 -4.42 -12.44 2.40
N ASN A 51 -4.07 -12.27 1.14
CA ASN A 51 -4.57 -11.23 0.23
C ASN A 51 -4.41 -9.81 0.79
N ILE A 52 -3.31 -9.56 1.50
CA ILE A 52 -3.07 -8.27 2.16
C ILE A 52 -2.94 -7.15 1.10
N SER A 53 -3.77 -6.11 1.25
CA SER A 53 -3.65 -4.86 0.53
C SER A 53 -3.88 -3.66 1.46
N ILE A 54 -3.22 -2.54 1.17
CA ILE A 54 -3.33 -1.31 1.95
C ILE A 54 -3.95 -0.25 1.06
N ASN A 55 -5.15 0.21 1.43
CA ASN A 55 -5.97 1.13 0.64
C ASN A 55 -6.20 0.66 -0.81
N GLY A 56 -6.41 -0.65 -1.01
CA GLY A 56 -6.61 -1.25 -2.34
C GLY A 56 -5.34 -1.36 -3.19
N LYS A 57 -4.17 -0.99 -2.65
CA LYS A 57 -2.87 -1.19 -3.28
C LYS A 57 -2.20 -2.42 -2.69
N TYR A 58 -1.65 -3.27 -3.55
CA TYR A 58 -1.04 -4.55 -3.16
C TYR A 58 0.44 -4.66 -3.48
N LYS A 59 1.05 -3.64 -4.09
CA LYS A 59 2.49 -3.64 -4.38
C LYS A 59 3.17 -2.47 -3.71
N GLN A 60 2.93 -1.25 -4.18
CA GLN A 60 3.56 -0.04 -3.65
C GLN A 60 2.56 0.84 -2.91
N ILE A 61 2.89 1.19 -1.67
CA ILE A 61 2.12 2.08 -0.83
C ILE A 61 2.84 3.42 -0.73
N ALA A 62 2.16 4.50 -1.11
CA ALA A 62 2.69 5.85 -0.93
C ALA A 62 2.58 6.27 0.54
N MET A 63 3.70 6.60 1.15
CA MET A 63 3.78 7.11 2.52
C MET A 63 4.57 8.41 2.54
N TYR A 64 4.25 9.32 3.47
CA TYR A 64 4.95 10.58 3.61
C TYR A 64 5.97 10.48 4.73
N ASP A 65 7.17 11.03 4.54
CA ASP A 65 8.17 11.03 5.61
C ASP A 65 7.69 11.80 6.83
N LYS A 66 7.92 11.24 8.02
CA LYS A 66 7.60 11.93 9.29
C LYS A 66 8.60 13.08 9.50
N PRO A 67 8.13 14.31 9.81
CA PRO A 67 9.01 15.43 10.14
C PRO A 67 9.91 15.10 11.33
N ARG A 68 11.19 15.46 11.23
CA ARG A 68 12.16 15.31 12.34
C ARG A 68 11.79 16.18 13.55
N GLN A 69 11.19 17.34 13.29
CA GLN A 69 10.75 18.29 14.30
C GLN A 69 9.26 18.57 14.11
N HIS A 70 8.51 18.54 15.20
CA HIS A 70 7.08 18.82 15.23
C HIS A 70 6.68 19.25 16.64
N PRO A 71 5.56 19.97 16.79
CA PRO A 71 5.06 20.32 18.12
C PRO A 71 4.70 19.07 18.91
N LYS A 72 4.65 19.21 20.24
CA LYS A 72 4.12 18.17 21.13
C LYS A 72 2.62 17.96 20.84
N PRO A 73 2.10 16.73 20.99
CA PRO A 73 0.67 16.48 20.84
C PRO A 73 -0.15 17.33 21.83
N THR A 74 -1.19 18.00 21.35
CA THR A 74 -2.13 18.80 22.14
C THR A 74 -3.52 18.17 22.11
N LEU A 75 -4.27 18.24 23.21
CA LEU A 75 -5.66 17.77 23.23
C LEU A 75 -6.54 18.78 22.48
N ASN A 76 -7.22 18.34 21.44
CA ASN A 76 -8.20 19.16 20.74
C ASN A 76 -9.54 19.10 21.51
N PRO A 77 -10.09 20.24 21.96
CA PRO A 77 -11.30 20.26 22.79
C PRO A 77 -12.56 19.82 22.03
N THR A 78 -12.59 19.95 20.71
CA THR A 78 -13.74 19.58 19.87
C THR A 78 -13.77 18.08 19.58
N THR A 79 -12.60 17.49 19.28
CA THR A 79 -12.51 16.07 18.92
C THR A 79 -12.18 15.16 20.10
N ASN A 80 -11.75 15.75 21.23
CA ASN A 80 -11.19 15.05 22.39
C ASN A 80 -10.04 14.08 22.02
N GLN A 81 -9.30 14.39 20.96
CA GLN A 81 -8.17 13.59 20.47
C GLN A 81 -6.86 14.35 20.64
N LYS A 82 -5.76 13.61 20.84
CA LYS A 82 -4.42 14.21 20.84
C LYS A 82 -4.01 14.45 19.39
N GLU A 83 -3.63 15.68 19.09
CA GLU A 83 -3.33 16.12 17.74
C GLU A 83 -1.95 16.76 17.64
N ILE A 84 -1.25 16.50 16.54
CA ILE A 84 -0.04 17.21 16.15
C ILE A 84 -0.38 18.03 14.91
N VAL A 85 -0.41 19.36 15.05
CA VAL A 85 -0.73 20.26 13.95
C VAL A 85 0.51 20.45 13.06
N LEU A 86 0.36 20.10 11.79
CA LEU A 86 1.35 20.25 10.75
C LEU A 86 1.29 21.65 10.15
N LYS A 87 2.45 22.30 9.98
CA LYS A 87 2.55 23.63 9.36
C LYS A 87 2.38 23.61 7.84
N VAL A 88 2.67 22.48 7.20
CA VAL A 88 2.67 22.32 5.73
C VAL A 88 1.93 21.05 5.33
N ASN A 89 1.47 20.99 4.08
CA ASN A 89 0.73 19.85 3.56
C ASN A 89 1.68 18.68 3.26
N PRO A 90 1.55 17.51 3.92
CA PRO A 90 2.40 16.35 3.62
C PRO A 90 2.41 15.96 2.14
N LYS A 91 1.27 16.10 1.45
CA LYS A 91 1.15 15.69 0.04
C LYS A 91 2.06 16.46 -0.91
N ASN A 92 2.31 17.73 -0.60
CA ASN A 92 3.02 18.64 -1.50
C ASN A 92 4.41 18.98 -1.00
N ASN A 93 4.65 18.85 0.31
CA ASN A 93 5.83 19.38 0.96
C ASN A 93 6.72 18.29 1.56
N PHE A 94 6.23 17.06 1.74
CA PHE A 94 7.04 15.96 2.26
C PHE A 94 7.50 15.04 1.14
N ILE A 95 8.64 14.39 1.36
CA ILE A 95 9.13 13.32 0.49
C ILE A 95 8.09 12.19 0.55
N THR A 96 7.64 11.77 -0.63
CA THR A 96 6.72 10.64 -0.77
C THR A 96 7.53 9.39 -1.11
N SER A 97 7.57 8.46 -0.17
CA SER A 97 8.21 7.17 -0.33
C SER A 97 7.20 6.15 -0.86
N LYS A 98 7.52 5.46 -1.96
CA LYS A 98 6.72 4.34 -2.49
C LYS A 98 7.27 3.04 -1.92
N ILE A 99 6.71 2.58 -0.79
CA ILE A 99 7.18 1.39 -0.08
C ILE A 99 6.57 0.14 -0.71
N ASP A 100 7.39 -0.80 -1.15
CA ASP A 100 6.92 -2.09 -1.68
C ASP A 100 6.56 -3.04 -0.53
N LEU A 101 5.37 -3.66 -0.57
CA LEU A 101 4.90 -4.60 0.45
C LEU A 101 5.84 -5.82 0.59
N SER A 102 6.57 -6.19 -0.45
CA SER A 102 7.56 -7.28 -0.40
C SER A 102 8.80 -6.95 0.43
N GLU A 103 9.07 -5.66 0.65
CA GLU A 103 10.20 -5.18 1.46
C GLU A 103 9.81 -4.97 2.93
N ILE A 104 8.52 -4.92 3.25
CA ILE A 104 8.01 -4.76 4.60
C ILE A 104 8.09 -6.11 5.32
N GLY A 105 8.74 -6.14 6.48
CA GLY A 105 8.63 -7.26 7.43
C GLY A 105 7.49 -7.02 8.40
N GLU A 106 7.45 -5.84 9.01
CA GLU A 106 6.39 -5.44 9.95
C GLU A 106 5.96 -3.99 9.73
N MET A 107 4.67 -3.72 9.86
CA MET A 107 4.09 -2.38 9.98
C MET A 107 3.45 -2.26 11.35
N HIS A 108 3.87 -1.27 12.12
CA HIS A 108 3.34 -0.96 13.44
C HIS A 108 2.63 0.38 13.41
N VAL A 109 1.52 0.49 14.13
CA VAL A 109 0.98 1.80 14.50
C VAL A 109 1.39 1.97 15.96
N PRO A 110 2.25 2.94 16.32
CA PRO A 110 2.72 3.04 17.71
C PRO A 110 1.76 3.82 18.61
N LYS A 111 1.00 4.77 18.04
CA LYS A 111 0.16 5.70 18.80
C LYS A 111 -1.15 5.93 18.04
N PRO A 112 -2.16 5.06 18.21
CA PRO A 112 -3.36 5.10 17.38
C PRO A 112 -4.26 6.30 17.69
N ASN A 113 -4.12 6.84 18.89
CA ASN A 113 -4.91 7.94 19.43
C ASN A 113 -4.26 9.32 19.18
N ILE A 114 -3.14 9.36 18.44
CA ILE A 114 -2.49 10.62 18.04
C ILE A 114 -2.70 10.82 16.54
N THR A 115 -3.38 11.91 16.19
CA THR A 115 -3.64 12.29 14.80
C THR A 115 -2.73 13.43 14.39
N TRP A 116 -2.09 13.29 13.23
CA TRP A 116 -1.36 14.39 12.59
C TRP A 116 -2.31 15.12 11.67
N VAL A 117 -2.48 16.42 11.89
CA VAL A 117 -3.52 17.21 11.24
C VAL A 117 -2.90 18.33 10.45
N TYR A 118 -3.30 18.48 9.19
CA TYR A 118 -3.03 19.66 8.39
C TYR A 118 -4.35 20.31 7.96
N GLN A 119 -4.46 21.61 8.17
CA GLN A 119 -5.57 22.41 7.67
C GLN A 119 -5.03 23.75 7.17
N LYS A 120 -5.26 24.05 5.88
CA LYS A 120 -4.87 25.34 5.31
C LYS A 120 -5.80 26.42 5.85
N GLU A 121 -5.25 27.58 6.20
CA GLU A 121 -6.04 28.75 6.60
C GLU A 121 -7.07 29.12 5.52
N GLY A 122 -8.28 29.45 5.95
CA GLY A 122 -9.43 29.70 5.06
C GLY A 122 -10.00 28.47 4.36
N ASN A 123 -9.41 27.28 4.53
CA ASN A 123 -9.91 26.03 3.95
C ASN A 123 -10.63 25.17 5.00
N ARG A 124 -11.83 24.70 4.66
CA ARG A 124 -12.59 23.75 5.49
C ARG A 124 -12.03 22.33 5.43
N ARG A 125 -11.19 22.02 4.44
CA ARG A 125 -10.61 20.69 4.26
C ARG A 125 -9.51 20.44 5.29
N ARG A 126 -9.82 19.56 6.24
CA ARG A 126 -8.90 19.00 7.22
C ARG A 126 -8.32 17.68 6.69
N LEU A 127 -7.00 17.57 6.68
CA LEU A 127 -6.29 16.34 6.31
C LEU A 127 -5.77 15.68 7.58
N GLU A 128 -6.05 14.38 7.72
CA GLU A 128 -5.68 13.60 8.91
C GLU A 128 -4.79 12.44 8.53
N TYR A 129 -3.73 12.29 9.31
CA TYR A 129 -2.72 11.25 9.13
C TYR A 129 -2.44 10.55 10.45
N ILE A 130 -1.92 9.33 10.36
CA ILE A 130 -1.47 8.53 11.48
C ILE A 130 -0.02 8.11 11.25
N GLU A 131 0.76 8.06 12.33
CA GLU A 131 2.12 7.56 12.27
C GLU A 131 2.10 6.03 12.10
N VAL A 132 2.89 5.54 11.15
CA VAL A 132 3.20 4.12 11.02
C VAL A 132 4.71 3.92 11.06
N THR A 133 5.15 2.85 11.69
CA THR A 133 6.55 2.46 11.71
C THR A 133 6.73 1.19 10.89
N ILE A 134 7.57 1.27 9.87
CA ILE A 134 7.91 0.14 8.99
C ILE A 134 9.25 -0.43 9.43
N ILE A 135 9.26 -1.74 9.66
CA ILE A 135 10.48 -2.54 9.87
C ILE A 135 10.68 -3.34 8.59
N SER A 136 11.79 -3.09 7.90
CA SER A 136 12.06 -3.77 6.63
C SER A 136 12.44 -5.25 6.82
N LYS A 137 12.28 -6.03 5.76
CA LYS A 137 12.65 -7.45 5.73
C LYS A 137 14.16 -7.68 5.60
N ASN A 138 14.95 -6.62 5.35
CA ASN A 138 16.39 -6.72 5.14
C ASN A 138 17.13 -7.28 6.40
N LYS A 139 18.38 -7.72 6.22
CA LYS A 139 19.19 -8.30 7.31
C LYS A 139 19.35 -7.36 8.51
N LYS A 140 19.35 -6.05 8.28
CA LYS A 140 19.52 -5.01 9.32
C LYS A 140 18.21 -4.63 10.03
N LYS A 141 17.05 -5.13 9.56
CA LYS A 141 15.71 -4.78 10.06
C LYS A 141 15.53 -3.27 10.23
N THR A 142 15.88 -2.51 9.20
CA THR A 142 15.85 -1.03 9.25
C THR A 142 14.46 -0.53 9.60
N LYS A 143 14.38 0.39 10.56
CA LYS A 143 13.13 0.92 11.10
C LYS A 143 12.97 2.38 10.71
N ASN A 144 11.87 2.70 10.02
CA ASN A 144 11.53 4.06 9.59
C ASN A 144 10.10 4.40 9.98
N SER A 145 9.84 5.65 10.37
CA SER A 145 8.48 6.14 10.65
C SER A 145 7.98 7.02 9.50
N TYR A 146 6.73 6.80 9.11
CA TYR A 146 6.03 7.52 8.06
C TYR A 146 4.67 7.99 8.53
N LEU A 147 4.04 8.86 7.74
CA LEU A 147 2.67 9.30 7.86
C LEU A 147 1.83 8.67 6.74
N LEU A 148 0.73 8.04 7.12
CA LEU A 148 -0.31 7.55 6.21
C LEU A 148 -1.61 8.28 6.47
N GLU A 149 -2.44 8.46 5.44
CA GLU A 149 -3.78 9.03 5.63
C GLU A 149 -4.57 8.19 6.65
N ARG A 150 -5.20 8.83 7.63
CA ARG A 150 -5.89 8.15 8.73
C ARG A 150 -7.01 7.21 8.25
N LYS A 151 -7.67 7.58 7.15
CA LYS A 151 -8.75 6.79 6.53
C LYS A 151 -8.27 5.53 5.80
N THR A 152 -6.96 5.32 5.71
CA THR A 152 -6.37 4.11 5.11
C THR A 152 -6.91 2.87 5.82
N LYS A 153 -7.30 1.87 5.04
CA LYS A 153 -7.76 0.56 5.52
C LYS A 153 -6.83 -0.54 4.99
N VAL A 154 -6.57 -1.54 5.81
CA VAL A 154 -5.96 -2.79 5.36
C VAL A 154 -7.09 -3.75 5.03
N ARG A 155 -7.07 -4.30 3.82
CA ARG A 155 -7.96 -5.39 3.39
C ARG A 155 -7.15 -6.68 3.32
N CYS A 156 -7.71 -7.76 3.84
CA CYS A 156 -7.09 -9.08 3.82
C CYS A 156 -8.17 -10.14 4.05
N ASP A 157 -7.87 -11.39 3.73
CA ASP A 157 -8.73 -12.53 4.04
C ASP A 157 -8.17 -13.22 5.29
N GLU A 158 -9.03 -13.49 6.29
CA GLU A 158 -8.69 -14.29 7.45
C GLU A 158 -8.70 -15.77 7.06
N VAL A 159 -7.58 -16.47 7.29
CA VAL A 159 -7.45 -17.90 7.01
C VAL A 159 -7.94 -18.69 8.22
N ASN A 160 -9.14 -19.25 8.13
CA ASN A 160 -9.74 -20.11 9.16
C ASN A 160 -10.22 -21.46 8.58
N VAL A 161 -10.69 -22.36 9.46
CA VAL A 161 -11.11 -23.73 9.08
C VAL A 161 -12.36 -23.74 8.19
N ALA A 162 -13.23 -22.74 8.30
CA ALA A 162 -14.45 -22.61 7.50
C ALA A 162 -14.20 -21.98 6.11
N GLY A 163 -13.00 -21.44 5.87
CA GLY A 163 -12.61 -20.80 4.62
C GLY A 163 -12.16 -19.35 4.80
N PRO A 164 -11.69 -18.69 3.72
CA PRO A 164 -11.24 -17.31 3.78
C PRO A 164 -12.41 -16.36 4.07
N VAL A 165 -12.26 -15.49 5.07
CA VAL A 165 -13.25 -14.46 5.42
C VAL A 165 -12.65 -13.07 5.25
N GLU A 166 -13.21 -12.26 4.35
CA GLU A 166 -12.70 -10.90 4.12
C GLU A 166 -12.78 -10.04 5.40
N LYS A 167 -11.68 -9.34 5.67
CA LYS A 167 -11.53 -8.34 6.72
C LYS A 167 -11.12 -7.02 6.12
N ILE A 168 -11.81 -5.97 6.56
CA ILE A 168 -11.44 -4.58 6.28
C ILE A 168 -11.17 -3.90 7.61
N VAL A 169 -9.90 -3.66 7.91
CA VAL A 169 -9.46 -3.15 9.21
C VAL A 169 -8.94 -1.72 9.05
N PRO A 170 -9.49 -0.72 9.76
CA PRO A 170 -8.97 0.64 9.73
C PRO A 170 -7.57 0.67 10.36
N LEU A 171 -6.67 1.50 9.80
CA LEU A 171 -5.27 1.55 10.25
C LEU A 171 -5.15 1.83 11.76
N SER A 172 -6.03 2.66 12.33
CA SER A 172 -6.06 2.96 13.77
C SER A 172 -6.40 1.77 14.67
N ALA A 173 -6.99 0.70 14.15
CA ALA A 173 -7.29 -0.52 14.92
C ALA A 173 -6.15 -1.55 14.88
N ILE A 174 -5.16 -1.35 14.01
CA ILE A 174 -4.03 -2.25 13.81
C ILE A 174 -2.93 -1.89 14.80
N ASN A 175 -2.54 -2.83 15.64
CA ASN A 175 -1.31 -2.72 16.42
C ASN A 175 -0.12 -3.06 15.52
N LYS A 176 -0.16 -4.26 14.92
CA LYS A 176 0.91 -4.79 14.08
C LYS A 176 0.34 -5.54 12.88
N LEU A 177 0.94 -5.34 11.71
CA LEU A 177 0.78 -6.17 10.52
C LEU A 177 2.15 -6.77 10.18
N ILE A 178 2.25 -8.08 10.19
CA ILE A 178 3.46 -8.84 9.83
C ILE A 178 3.25 -9.39 8.43
N ILE A 179 4.19 -9.10 7.52
CA ILE A 179 4.20 -9.66 6.17
C ILE A 179 5.32 -10.70 6.10
N GLU A 180 4.93 -11.97 6.12
CA GLU A 180 5.86 -13.10 6.18
C GLU A 180 6.42 -13.41 4.79
N GLY A 181 5.60 -13.23 3.75
CA GLY A 181 5.99 -13.48 2.37
C GLY A 181 4.90 -13.11 1.37
N TYR A 182 5.13 -13.53 0.13
CA TYR A 182 4.15 -13.43 -0.94
C TYR A 182 4.24 -14.66 -1.83
N SER A 183 3.13 -15.02 -2.47
CA SER A 183 3.08 -16.01 -3.53
C SER A 183 2.57 -15.38 -4.82
N LEU A 184 3.06 -15.89 -5.95
CA LEU A 184 2.46 -15.59 -7.25
C LEU A 184 1.27 -16.54 -7.41
N ARG A 185 0.09 -15.99 -7.68
CA ARG A 185 -1.01 -16.79 -8.21
C ARG A 185 -0.68 -17.05 -9.66
N ASP A 186 -0.32 -18.30 -9.96
CA ASP A 186 -0.37 -18.77 -11.34
C ASP A 186 -1.80 -18.53 -11.85
N ASN A 187 -1.94 -17.99 -13.06
CA ASN A 187 -3.23 -17.76 -13.70
C ASN A 187 -3.92 -19.11 -13.97
N ILE A 188 -4.50 -19.73 -12.94
CA ILE A 188 -5.21 -21.01 -13.04
C ILE A 188 -6.48 -20.84 -13.91
N ASP A 189 -7.00 -19.62 -14.03
CA ASP A 189 -8.21 -19.32 -14.81
C ASP A 189 -8.04 -19.47 -16.33
N ALA A 190 -6.80 -19.46 -16.86
CA ALA A 190 -6.56 -19.67 -18.29
C ALA A 190 -6.72 -21.16 -18.71
N LYS A 191 -6.63 -22.11 -17.76
CA LYS A 191 -6.81 -23.54 -18.07
C LYS A 191 -8.27 -24.02 -17.95
N SER A 192 -9.08 -23.40 -17.10
CA SER A 192 -10.50 -23.78 -16.98
C SER A 192 -11.35 -23.41 -18.20
N GLN A 193 -10.99 -22.36 -18.95
CA GLN A 193 -11.72 -22.03 -20.19
C GLN A 193 -11.36 -22.95 -21.36
N ASN A 194 -10.14 -23.49 -21.42
CA ASN A 194 -9.73 -24.37 -22.53
C ASN A 194 -10.34 -25.79 -22.45
N ASN A 195 -10.70 -26.25 -21.24
CA ASN A 195 -11.34 -27.56 -21.08
C ASN A 195 -12.83 -27.56 -21.50
N ASN A 196 -13.53 -26.43 -21.36
CA ASN A 196 -14.92 -26.32 -21.86
C ASN A 196 -15.00 -26.20 -23.38
N THR A 197 -14.01 -25.59 -24.03
CA THR A 197 -13.96 -25.50 -25.50
C THR A 197 -13.63 -26.85 -26.16
N ARG A 198 -12.83 -27.71 -25.50
CA ARG A 198 -12.54 -29.06 -25.99
C ARG A 198 -13.74 -30.01 -25.89
N MET A 199 -14.52 -29.94 -24.81
CA MET A 199 -15.71 -30.80 -24.66
C MET A 199 -16.86 -30.41 -25.61
N LYS A 200 -17.00 -29.12 -25.97
CA LYS A 200 -17.97 -28.72 -27.00
C LYS A 200 -17.59 -29.20 -28.41
N LYS A 201 -16.31 -29.40 -28.70
CA LYS A 201 -15.86 -29.85 -30.02
C LYS A 201 -16.01 -31.36 -30.23
N GLN A 202 -16.02 -32.17 -29.17
CA GLN A 202 -16.30 -33.60 -29.26
C GLN A 202 -17.78 -33.91 -29.46
N LYS A 203 -18.69 -33.09 -28.90
CA LYS A 203 -20.14 -33.30 -29.06
C LYS A 203 -20.70 -32.99 -30.45
N ASN A 204 -19.97 -32.25 -31.29
CA ASN A 204 -20.40 -31.90 -32.65
C ASN A 204 -19.83 -32.82 -33.74
N ASN A 205 -19.11 -33.88 -33.36
CA ASN A 205 -18.56 -34.88 -34.29
C ASN A 205 -19.26 -36.26 -34.14
N GLU A 206 -20.33 -36.33 -33.36
CA GLU A 206 -21.12 -37.56 -33.13
C GLU A 206 -22.57 -37.46 -33.66
N GLU A 207 -22.87 -36.43 -34.46
CA GLU A 207 -24.07 -36.35 -35.33
C GLU A 207 -23.62 -36.36 -36.79
#